data_AF-A0A8S0SJT5-F1
#
_entry.id   AF-A0A8S0SJT5-F1
#
_cell.length_a   1.000
_cell.length_b   1.000
_cell.length_c   1.000
_cell.angle_alpha   90.00
_cell.angle_beta   90.00
_cell.angle_gamma   90.00
#
_symmetry.space_group_name_H-M   'P 1'
#
loop_
_entity.id
_entity.type
_entity.pdbx_description
1 polymer ?
#
loop_
_entity_poly.entity_id
_entity_poly.type
_entity_poly.pdbx_seq_one_letter_code
_entity_poly.pdbx_strand_id
1 'polypeptide(L)'
;MEKSIKDISLLLLLTSILSILEISPAIDTISTTQSLKDGDTMVSSGGTFELGFFSPGDSKNRYVGIWYKKVPSITAVWVLNREIPLNSRSGILKFNELGHLVLVNDTNNLLWSSNTSRIAGTPILQLLDSGNLVLREANDDNPENFLWESFDYLSDTYLPGMNFGWNAATGVQNYLSSWTSNEDPAPGDLTFYLDPTGYPQVFIKRGTDDRPRMTTVVALLSNEGKLPKANQPGFFTEGDVFVDEGTTSTNEASSTNEITITQLEAR
;
A
#
# COMPACT_ATOMS: atom_id res chain seq x y z
N MET A 1 38.23 47.27 9.79
CA MET A 1 38.53 45.96 10.41
C MET A 1 37.25 45.19 10.72
N GLU A 2 36.32 45.79 11.46
CA GLU A 2 35.05 45.14 11.86
C GLU A 2 34.15 44.68 10.69
N LYS A 3 34.06 45.47 9.61
CA LYS A 3 33.32 45.09 8.39
C LYS A 3 33.88 43.82 7.73
N SER A 4 35.21 43.72 7.65
CA SER A 4 35.90 42.57 7.08
C SER A 4 35.71 41.28 7.89
N ILE A 5 35.56 41.40 9.21
CA ILE A 5 35.33 40.24 10.09
C ILE A 5 33.90 39.70 9.92
N LYS A 6 32.91 40.59 9.74
CA LYS A 6 31.52 40.21 9.47
C LYS A 6 31.39 39.50 8.11
N ASP A 7 32.10 39.96 7.09
CA ASP A 7 32.09 39.35 5.76
C ASP A 7 32.74 37.94 5.79
N ILE A 8 33.84 37.77 6.51
CA ILE A 8 34.48 36.45 6.71
C ILE A 8 33.58 35.51 7.49
N SER A 9 32.92 36.00 8.55
CA SER A 9 31.99 35.19 9.35
C SER A 9 30.75 34.77 8.55
N LEU A 10 30.23 35.63 7.68
CA LEU A 10 29.11 35.30 6.79
C LEU A 10 29.51 34.26 5.75
N LEU A 11 30.71 34.36 5.20
CA LEU A 11 31.24 33.39 4.24
C LEU A 11 31.43 32.01 4.89
N LEU A 12 32.00 31.97 6.09
CA LEU A 12 32.15 30.73 6.88
C LEU A 12 30.78 30.10 7.19
N LEU A 13 29.80 30.90 7.60
CA LEU A 13 28.43 30.44 7.84
C LEU A 13 27.81 29.86 6.57
N LEU A 14 27.95 30.55 5.43
CA LEU A 14 27.41 30.09 4.15
C LEU A 14 28.06 28.77 3.70
N THR A 15 29.38 28.64 3.85
CA THR A 15 30.08 27.37 3.56
C THR A 15 29.67 26.25 4.51
N SER A 16 29.40 26.55 5.78
CA SER A 16 28.89 25.56 6.74
C SER A 16 27.49 25.09 6.38
N ILE A 17 26.60 25.98 5.89
CA ILE A 17 25.26 25.63 5.43
C ILE A 17 25.32 24.75 4.18
N LEU A 18 26.21 25.07 3.24
CA LEU A 18 26.47 24.26 2.04
C LEU A 18 27.04 22.87 2.37
N SER A 19 27.79 22.73 3.47
CA SER A 19 28.35 21.45 3.92
C SER A 19 27.30 20.51 4.53
N ILE A 20 26.15 21.04 4.96
CA ILE A 20 25.04 20.26 5.54
C ILE A 20 24.07 19.78 4.44
N LEU A 21 24.14 20.34 3.23
CA LEU A 21 23.42 19.82 2.07
C LEU A 21 24.20 18.65 1.44
N GLU A 22 24.17 17.50 2.11
CA GLU A 22 24.41 16.23 1.41
C GLU A 22 23.20 15.94 0.51
N ILE A 23 23.25 16.45 -0.73
CA ILE A 23 22.32 16.03 -1.77
C ILE A 23 22.84 14.71 -2.34
N SER A 24 22.54 13.61 -1.65
CA SER A 24 22.64 12.30 -2.29
C SER A 24 21.56 12.25 -3.38
N PRO A 25 21.91 11.98 -4.65
CA PRO A 25 20.89 11.82 -5.69
C PRO A 25 19.93 10.71 -5.25
N ALA A 26 18.63 11.02 -5.27
CA ALA A 26 17.60 10.02 -5.03
C ALA A 26 17.79 8.88 -6.03
N ILE A 27 18.05 7.68 -5.52
CA ILE A 27 18.09 6.48 -6.34
C ILE A 27 16.64 6.06 -6.52
N ASP A 28 16.10 6.24 -7.72
CA ASP A 28 14.74 5.83 -8.11
C ASP A 28 14.72 4.46 -8.80
N THR A 29 15.90 3.92 -9.14
CA THR A 29 16.07 2.74 -9.99
C THR A 29 17.14 1.78 -9.44
N ILE A 30 16.86 0.47 -9.48
CA ILE A 30 17.79 -0.62 -9.14
C ILE A 30 17.92 -1.56 -10.34
N SER A 31 19.15 -1.90 -10.72
CA SER A 31 19.44 -2.89 -11.76
C SER A 31 19.71 -4.29 -11.19
N THR A 32 19.93 -5.27 -12.06
CA THR A 32 20.24 -6.67 -11.69
C THR A 32 21.52 -6.84 -10.88
N THR A 33 22.44 -5.87 -10.89
CA THR A 33 23.69 -5.92 -10.13
C THR A 33 23.57 -5.34 -8.72
N GLN A 34 22.42 -4.75 -8.40
CA GLN A 34 22.15 -4.07 -7.15
C GLN A 34 21.09 -4.84 -6.34
N SER A 35 21.05 -4.57 -5.05
CA SER A 35 20.06 -5.12 -4.13
C SER A 35 19.72 -4.07 -3.08
N LEU A 36 18.47 -4.06 -2.62
CA LEU A 36 18.04 -3.26 -1.47
C LEU A 36 18.10 -4.15 -0.22
N LYS A 37 18.89 -3.76 0.78
CA LYS A 37 18.92 -4.41 2.10
C LYS A 37 18.18 -3.55 3.12
N ASP A 38 17.92 -4.13 4.28
CA ASP A 38 17.34 -3.37 5.39
C ASP A 38 18.23 -2.17 5.77
N GLY A 39 17.64 -0.97 5.78
CA GLY A 39 18.32 0.30 5.96
C GLY A 39 18.57 1.07 4.66
N ASP A 40 18.58 0.39 3.52
CA ASP A 40 18.63 1.04 2.21
C ASP A 40 17.23 1.52 1.80
N THR A 41 17.15 2.62 1.06
CA THR A 41 15.90 3.11 0.47
C THR A 41 16.05 3.52 -0.99
N MET A 42 14.92 3.47 -1.71
CA MET A 42 14.75 4.00 -3.06
C MET A 42 13.71 5.12 -2.99
N VAL A 43 13.94 6.24 -3.68
CA VAL A 43 13.09 7.42 -3.61
C VAL A 43 12.66 7.79 -5.02
N SER A 44 11.36 8.08 -5.21
CA SER A 44 10.85 8.51 -6.51
C SER A 44 11.57 9.79 -6.97
N SER A 45 11.70 10.01 -8.27
CA SER A 45 12.50 11.11 -8.83
C SER A 45 12.08 12.50 -8.32
N GLY A 46 10.79 12.73 -8.08
CA GLY A 46 10.22 13.94 -7.48
C GLY A 46 10.27 13.99 -5.93
N GLY A 47 10.77 12.95 -5.28
CA GLY A 47 10.92 12.87 -3.82
C GLY A 47 9.60 12.78 -3.06
N THR A 48 8.54 12.29 -3.69
CA THR A 48 7.21 12.15 -3.09
C THR A 48 7.09 10.83 -2.33
N PHE A 49 7.53 9.74 -2.96
CA PHE A 49 7.42 8.39 -2.44
C PHE A 49 8.80 7.81 -2.12
N GLU A 50 8.84 6.95 -1.12
CA GLU A 50 10.03 6.20 -0.70
C GLU A 50 9.65 4.74 -0.50
N LEU A 51 10.50 3.85 -1.01
CA LEU A 51 10.42 2.40 -0.85
C LEU A 51 11.56 1.96 0.07
N GLY A 52 11.25 1.07 1.01
CA GLY A 52 12.27 0.44 1.85
C GLY A 52 11.70 -0.57 2.84
N PHE A 53 12.58 -1.02 3.74
CA PHE A 53 12.22 -1.93 4.82
C PHE A 53 11.69 -1.16 6.03
N PHE A 54 10.56 -1.60 6.58
CA PHE A 54 9.93 -0.98 7.75
C PHE A 54 9.25 -2.02 8.67
N SER A 55 8.90 -1.58 9.87
CA SER A 55 8.13 -2.33 10.86
C SER A 55 6.95 -1.45 11.29
N PRO A 56 5.69 -1.91 11.13
CA PRO A 56 4.53 -1.16 11.59
C PRO A 56 4.40 -1.19 13.12
N GLY A 57 4.14 -0.04 13.74
CA GLY A 57 4.00 0.06 15.20
C GLY A 57 5.19 -0.52 15.96
N ASP A 58 4.90 -1.33 16.97
CA ASP A 58 5.91 -2.05 17.78
C ASP A 58 6.18 -3.48 17.28
N SER A 59 5.72 -3.81 16.07
CA SER A 59 5.90 -5.12 15.46
C SER A 59 7.37 -5.48 15.32
N LYS A 60 7.70 -6.73 15.66
CA LYS A 60 9.04 -7.30 15.41
C LYS A 60 9.22 -7.79 13.98
N ASN A 61 8.11 -7.88 13.23
CA ASN A 61 8.12 -8.28 11.84
C ASN A 61 8.66 -7.15 10.96
N ARG A 62 9.20 -7.53 9.81
CA ARG A 62 9.79 -6.63 8.84
C ARG A 62 9.14 -6.82 7.48
N TYR A 63 8.84 -5.70 6.84
CA TYR A 63 8.13 -5.65 5.57
C TYR A 63 8.85 -4.70 4.62
N VAL A 64 8.68 -4.92 3.33
CA VAL A 64 9.01 -3.94 2.29
C VAL A 64 7.75 -3.18 1.95
N GLY A 65 7.80 -1.86 1.98
CA GLY A 65 6.64 -1.03 1.67
C GLY A 65 7.02 0.32 1.06
N ILE A 66 5.99 1.00 0.57
CA ILE A 66 6.08 2.34 -0.02
C ILE A 66 5.34 3.30 0.91
N TRP A 67 5.90 4.46 1.18
CA TRP A 67 5.27 5.51 1.98
C TRP A 67 5.54 6.91 1.40
N TYR A 68 4.82 7.91 1.90
CA TYR A 68 5.10 9.31 1.59
C TYR A 68 6.36 9.78 2.32
N LYS A 69 7.41 10.14 1.57
CA LYS A 69 8.71 10.52 2.13
C LYS A 69 8.67 11.73 3.05
N LYS A 70 7.79 12.69 2.75
CA LYS A 70 7.69 13.98 3.45
C LYS A 70 6.84 13.92 4.73
N VAL A 71 6.23 12.77 5.02
CA VAL A 71 5.46 12.56 6.26
C VAL A 71 6.42 12.05 7.35
N PRO A 72 6.46 12.66 8.54
CA PRO A 72 7.45 12.31 9.58
C PRO A 72 7.35 10.87 10.10
N SER A 73 6.13 10.31 10.11
CA SER A 73 5.86 8.94 10.50
C SER A 73 5.67 8.08 9.26
N ILE A 74 6.20 6.85 9.28
CA ILE A 74 6.01 5.91 8.18
C ILE A 74 4.53 5.52 8.13
N THR A 75 3.82 6.03 7.13
CA THR A 75 2.47 5.60 6.75
C THR A 75 2.59 4.87 5.43
N ALA A 76 2.66 3.54 5.50
CA ALA A 76 2.77 2.71 4.31
C ALA A 76 1.48 2.79 3.49
N VAL A 77 1.60 3.12 2.21
CA VAL A 77 0.51 3.13 1.23
C VAL A 77 0.45 1.84 0.41
N TRP A 78 1.50 1.02 0.51
CA TRP A 78 1.59 -0.28 -0.15
C TRP A 78 2.62 -1.17 0.57
N VAL A 79 2.37 -2.48 0.63
CA VAL A 79 3.22 -3.46 1.32
C VAL A 79 3.41 -4.71 0.45
N LEU A 80 4.67 -5.05 0.14
CA LEU A 80 5.06 -6.15 -0.76
C LEU A 80 4.73 -7.52 -0.17
N ASN A 81 5.26 -7.80 1.01
CA ASN A 81 5.25 -9.10 1.65
C ASN A 81 4.24 -9.13 2.82
N ARG A 82 3.06 -8.56 2.59
CA ARG A 82 2.04 -8.38 3.63
C ARG A 82 1.57 -9.69 4.28
N GLU A 83 1.59 -10.80 3.52
CA GLU A 83 1.18 -12.12 4.02
C GLU A 83 2.30 -12.89 4.72
N ILE A 84 3.55 -12.69 4.28
CA ILE A 84 4.71 -13.45 4.76
C ILE A 84 5.80 -12.46 5.23
N PRO A 85 5.78 -12.08 6.53
CA PRO A 85 6.77 -11.17 7.07
C PRO A 85 8.17 -11.78 7.14
N LEU A 86 9.18 -10.91 7.18
CA LEU A 86 10.51 -11.24 7.68
C LEU A 86 10.50 -11.15 9.22
N ASN A 87 11.19 -12.07 9.88
CA ASN A 87 11.32 -12.11 11.34
C ASN A 87 12.61 -11.44 11.86
N SER A 88 13.37 -10.80 10.97
CA SER A 88 14.63 -10.13 11.28
C SER A 88 14.95 -9.06 10.24
N ARG A 89 16.02 -8.29 10.47
CA ARG A 89 16.53 -7.25 9.55
C ARG A 89 17.47 -7.81 8.46
N SER A 90 17.32 -9.10 8.12
CA SER A 90 18.19 -9.78 7.16
C SER A 90 17.63 -9.82 5.73
N GLY A 91 16.52 -9.09 5.50
CA GLY A 91 15.84 -9.04 4.21
C GLY A 91 16.69 -8.45 3.10
N ILE A 92 16.61 -9.06 1.91
CA ILE A 92 17.27 -8.57 0.69
C ILE A 92 16.25 -8.64 -0.45
N LEU A 93 15.92 -7.48 -1.00
CA LEU A 93 15.15 -7.35 -2.24
C LEU A 93 16.13 -7.23 -3.41
N LYS A 94 16.11 -8.18 -4.34
CA LYS A 94 17.07 -8.26 -5.44
C LYS A 94 16.47 -8.95 -6.67
N PHE A 95 17.18 -8.89 -7.77
CA PHE A 95 16.94 -9.75 -8.92
C PHE A 95 17.54 -11.14 -8.70
N ASN A 96 16.84 -12.18 -9.15
CA ASN A 96 17.42 -13.52 -9.30
C ASN A 96 18.14 -13.66 -10.65
N GLU A 97 18.75 -14.82 -10.90
CA GLU A 97 19.48 -15.11 -12.15
C GLU A 97 18.60 -15.07 -13.41
N LEU A 98 17.28 -15.16 -13.25
CA LEU A 98 16.30 -15.11 -14.33
C LEU A 98 15.74 -13.69 -14.56
N GLY A 99 16.18 -12.69 -13.78
CA GLY A 99 15.70 -11.33 -13.88
C GLY A 99 14.36 -11.07 -13.17
N HIS A 100 13.87 -12.00 -12.34
CA HIS A 100 12.68 -11.78 -11.53
C HIS A 100 13.05 -11.03 -10.25
N LEU A 101 12.20 -10.09 -9.84
CA LEU A 101 12.32 -9.46 -8.52
C LEU A 101 11.91 -10.46 -7.44
N VAL A 102 12.78 -10.65 -6.43
CA VAL A 102 12.58 -11.57 -5.31
C VAL A 102 12.94 -10.93 -3.98
N LEU A 103 12.19 -11.28 -2.94
CA LEU A 103 12.52 -11.01 -1.55
C LEU A 103 13.03 -12.29 -0.89
N VAL A 104 14.25 -12.23 -0.37
CA VAL A 104 14.87 -13.33 0.36
C VAL A 104 15.37 -12.89 1.73
N ASN A 105 15.63 -13.84 2.63
CA ASN A 105 16.37 -13.59 3.87
C ASN A 105 17.88 -13.87 3.68
N ASP A 106 18.67 -13.75 4.75
CA ASP A 106 20.10 -14.07 4.81
C ASP A 106 20.44 -15.52 4.48
N THR A 107 19.52 -16.47 4.74
CA THR A 107 19.70 -17.87 4.36
C THR A 107 19.28 -18.17 2.91
N ASN A 108 19.00 -17.14 2.10
CA ASN A 108 18.44 -17.24 0.74
C ASN A 108 17.10 -18.01 0.66
N ASN A 109 16.34 -18.08 1.76
CA ASN A 109 14.96 -18.53 1.71
C ASN A 109 14.12 -17.51 0.92
N LEU A 110 13.27 -17.97 0.00
CA LEU A 110 12.40 -17.13 -0.81
C LEU A 110 11.10 -16.84 -0.06
N LEU A 111 10.79 -15.57 0.16
CA LEU A 111 9.54 -15.14 0.81
C LEU A 111 8.52 -14.61 -0.19
N TRP A 112 8.98 -13.93 -1.25
CA TRP A 112 8.12 -13.34 -2.25
C TRP A 112 8.82 -13.26 -3.60
N SER A 113 8.07 -13.33 -4.70
CA SER A 113 8.57 -13.09 -6.06
C SER A 113 7.50 -12.43 -6.93
N SER A 114 7.94 -11.58 -7.85
CA SER A 114 7.08 -10.91 -8.86
C SER A 114 6.33 -11.87 -9.78
N ASN A 115 6.76 -13.13 -9.88
CA ASN A 115 6.13 -14.18 -10.68
C ASN A 115 5.84 -13.75 -12.14
N THR A 116 6.78 -13.02 -12.74
CA THR A 116 6.70 -12.57 -14.13
C THR A 116 6.74 -13.76 -15.09
N SER A 117 5.91 -13.73 -16.13
CA SER A 117 5.84 -14.80 -17.14
C SER A 117 6.93 -14.72 -18.21
N ARG A 118 7.58 -13.55 -18.35
CA ARG A 118 8.60 -13.25 -19.37
C ARG A 118 9.98 -13.21 -18.73
N ILE A 119 10.96 -13.80 -19.40
CA ILE A 119 12.38 -13.60 -19.08
C ILE A 119 12.76 -12.22 -19.59
N ALA A 120 13.18 -11.36 -18.66
CA ALA A 120 13.62 -10.00 -18.97
C ALA A 120 15.09 -10.01 -19.42
N GLY A 121 15.42 -9.21 -20.43
CA GLY A 121 16.79 -9.08 -20.92
C GLY A 121 17.64 -8.23 -19.98
N THR A 122 17.22 -7.00 -19.74
CA THR A 122 17.88 -6.02 -18.87
C THR A 122 16.85 -5.35 -17.96
N PRO A 123 16.25 -6.12 -17.02
CA PRO A 123 15.23 -5.58 -16.13
C PRO A 123 15.81 -4.55 -15.16
N ILE A 124 14.99 -3.56 -14.85
CA ILE A 124 15.21 -2.60 -13.77
C ILE A 124 13.95 -2.50 -12.92
N LEU A 125 14.14 -2.29 -11.63
CA LEU A 125 13.10 -1.92 -10.69
C LEU A 125 13.11 -0.40 -10.56
N GLN A 126 11.97 0.26 -10.77
CA GLN A 126 11.86 1.71 -10.67
C GLN A 126 10.66 2.13 -9.81
N LEU A 127 10.86 3.09 -8.91
CA LEU A 127 9.77 3.74 -8.16
C LEU A 127 9.36 5.03 -8.87
N LEU A 128 8.17 5.04 -9.44
CA LEU A 128 7.62 6.20 -10.15
C LEU A 128 7.06 7.25 -9.18
N ASP A 129 6.94 8.49 -9.67
CA ASP A 129 6.34 9.60 -8.89
C ASP A 129 4.85 9.45 -8.61
N SER A 130 4.17 8.50 -9.26
CA SER A 130 2.82 8.08 -8.90
C SER A 130 2.79 7.22 -7.62
N GLY A 131 3.93 6.69 -7.19
CA GLY A 131 4.04 5.67 -6.15
C GLY A 131 3.95 4.24 -6.70
N ASN A 132 3.83 4.08 -8.02
CA ASN A 132 3.86 2.76 -8.66
C ASN A 132 5.30 2.23 -8.71
N LEU A 133 5.52 1.05 -8.15
CA LEU A 133 6.78 0.33 -8.23
C LEU A 133 6.70 -0.61 -9.42
N VAL A 134 7.54 -0.38 -10.43
CA VAL A 134 7.45 -1.08 -11.71
C VAL A 134 8.72 -1.86 -11.99
N LEU A 135 8.54 -3.04 -12.57
CA LEU A 135 9.58 -3.82 -13.18
C LEU A 135 9.46 -3.67 -14.69
N ARG A 136 10.50 -3.14 -15.34
CA ARG A 136 10.50 -2.89 -16.80
C ARG A 136 11.88 -3.14 -17.42
N GLU A 137 11.94 -3.17 -18.74
CA GLU A 137 13.21 -3.20 -19.46
C GLU A 137 13.88 -1.81 -19.41
N ALA A 138 15.19 -1.75 -19.18
CA ALA A 138 15.92 -0.49 -19.03
C ALA A 138 15.80 0.46 -20.24
N ASN A 139 15.61 -0.10 -21.43
CA ASN A 139 15.51 0.64 -22.70
C ASN A 139 14.06 0.74 -23.21
N ASP A 140 13.07 0.42 -22.38
CA ASP A 140 11.66 0.52 -22.73
C ASP A 140 10.93 1.43 -21.74
N ASP A 141 10.53 2.59 -22.23
CA ASP A 141 9.78 3.58 -21.46
C ASP A 141 8.26 3.50 -21.74
N ASN A 142 7.79 2.50 -22.50
CA ASN A 142 6.37 2.29 -22.73
C ASN A 142 5.69 1.80 -21.43
N PRO A 143 4.81 2.60 -20.81
CA PRO A 143 4.14 2.20 -19.58
C PRO A 143 3.18 1.02 -19.76
N GLU A 144 2.78 0.69 -20.99
CA GLU A 144 1.93 -0.48 -21.28
C GLU A 144 2.70 -1.81 -21.32
N ASN A 145 4.04 -1.78 -21.27
CA ASN A 145 4.88 -2.97 -21.40
C ASN A 145 5.69 -3.25 -20.11
N PHE A 146 5.18 -2.82 -18.96
CA PHE A 146 5.72 -3.25 -17.68
C PHE A 146 5.63 -4.78 -17.55
N LEU A 147 6.67 -5.38 -16.97
CA LEU A 147 6.72 -6.81 -16.71
C LEU A 147 5.94 -7.16 -15.45
N TRP A 148 5.90 -6.23 -14.49
CA TRP A 148 5.16 -6.30 -13.24
C TRP A 148 5.01 -4.88 -12.67
N GLU A 149 3.90 -4.59 -11.98
CA GLU A 149 3.70 -3.33 -11.28
C GLU A 149 2.95 -3.51 -9.96
N SER A 150 3.23 -2.65 -8.98
CA SER A 150 2.58 -2.72 -7.66
C SER A 150 1.11 -2.33 -7.70
N PHE A 151 0.70 -1.51 -8.67
CA PHE A 151 -0.68 -1.03 -8.80
C PHE A 151 -1.68 -2.12 -9.22
N ASP A 152 -1.20 -3.28 -9.69
CA ASP A 152 -2.03 -4.47 -9.91
C ASP A 152 -2.34 -5.24 -8.62
N TYR A 153 -1.61 -4.96 -7.54
CA TYR A 153 -1.72 -5.67 -6.26
C TYR A 153 -2.05 -4.69 -5.14
N LEU A 154 -3.32 -4.33 -5.03
CA LEU A 154 -3.77 -3.34 -4.06
C LEU A 154 -3.64 -3.86 -2.60
N SER A 155 -3.42 -2.91 -1.68
CA SER A 155 -3.42 -3.14 -0.24
C SER A 155 -4.72 -2.59 0.37
N ASP A 156 -4.60 -1.70 1.35
CA ASP A 156 -5.64 -0.99 2.09
C ASP A 156 -5.81 0.46 1.62
N THR A 157 -4.88 0.97 0.80
CA THR A 157 -4.85 2.34 0.31
C THR A 157 -5.01 2.40 -1.21
N TYR A 158 -5.78 3.38 -1.69
CA TYR A 158 -5.90 3.72 -3.11
C TYR A 158 -5.09 4.98 -3.43
N LEU A 159 -4.16 4.88 -4.36
CA LEU A 159 -3.40 6.00 -4.91
C LEU A 159 -3.93 6.43 -6.29
N PRO A 160 -3.79 7.70 -6.69
CA PRO A 160 -4.13 8.14 -8.03
C PRO A 160 -3.43 7.30 -9.11
N GLY A 161 -4.20 6.78 -10.05
CA GLY A 161 -3.71 5.93 -11.14
C GLY A 161 -3.85 4.42 -10.89
N MET A 162 -4.21 3.99 -9.68
CA MET A 162 -4.53 2.58 -9.41
C MET A 162 -5.83 2.16 -10.08
N ASN A 163 -5.90 0.91 -10.52
CA ASN A 163 -7.10 0.31 -11.10
C ASN A 163 -7.93 -0.36 -10.01
N PHE A 164 -9.05 0.25 -9.64
CA PHE A 164 -10.04 -0.30 -8.71
C PHE A 164 -11.25 -0.84 -9.46
N GLY A 165 -11.72 -2.03 -9.10
CA GLY A 165 -12.97 -2.61 -9.59
C GLY A 165 -12.80 -3.87 -10.44
N TRP A 166 -13.73 -4.11 -11.34
CA TRP A 166 -13.84 -5.34 -12.11
C TRP A 166 -13.27 -5.17 -13.52
N ASN A 167 -12.32 -6.02 -13.91
CA ASN A 167 -11.84 -6.11 -15.28
C ASN A 167 -12.68 -7.14 -16.06
N ALA A 168 -13.55 -6.66 -16.95
CA ALA A 168 -14.44 -7.52 -17.74
C ALA A 168 -13.71 -8.42 -18.76
N ALA A 169 -12.51 -8.03 -19.20
CA ALA A 169 -11.73 -8.81 -20.16
C ALA A 169 -10.99 -9.98 -19.49
N THR A 170 -10.43 -9.76 -18.29
CA THR A 170 -9.67 -10.79 -17.57
C THR A 170 -10.49 -11.57 -16.55
N GLY A 171 -11.65 -11.03 -16.14
CA GLY A 171 -12.46 -11.58 -15.04
C GLY A 171 -11.81 -11.39 -13.65
N VAL A 172 -10.80 -10.52 -13.54
CA VAL A 172 -10.09 -10.24 -12.30
C VAL A 172 -10.74 -9.04 -11.60
N GLN A 173 -10.87 -9.14 -10.28
CA GLN A 173 -11.34 -8.07 -9.43
C GLN A 173 -10.20 -7.47 -8.62
N ASN A 174 -10.01 -6.16 -8.77
CA ASN A 174 -9.12 -5.37 -7.93
C ASN A 174 -9.95 -4.70 -6.83
N TYR A 175 -9.58 -4.92 -5.59
CA TYR A 175 -10.27 -4.43 -4.40
C TYR A 175 -9.25 -4.06 -3.33
N LEU A 176 -9.66 -3.25 -2.36
CA LEU A 176 -8.82 -2.95 -1.20
C LEU A 176 -9.19 -3.91 -0.07
N SER A 177 -8.20 -4.32 0.72
CA SER A 177 -8.41 -5.05 1.98
C SER A 177 -7.67 -4.36 3.10
N SER A 178 -8.35 -4.19 4.24
CA SER A 178 -7.74 -3.60 5.43
C SER A 178 -6.52 -4.41 5.88
N TRP A 179 -5.72 -3.82 6.75
CA TRP A 179 -4.78 -4.58 7.55
C TRP A 179 -5.54 -5.36 8.63
N THR A 180 -4.94 -6.44 9.13
CA THR A 180 -5.47 -7.18 10.28
C THR A 180 -5.42 -6.32 11.54
N SER A 181 -4.37 -5.53 11.71
CA SER A 181 -4.21 -4.57 12.81
C SER A 181 -3.20 -3.48 12.46
N ASN A 182 -3.00 -2.51 13.36
CA ASN A 182 -1.97 -1.46 13.20
C ASN A 182 -0.52 -2.01 13.17
N GLU A 183 -0.29 -3.24 13.61
CA GLU A 183 1.02 -3.90 13.68
C GLU A 183 1.19 -5.05 12.67
N ASP A 184 0.12 -5.43 11.97
CA ASP A 184 0.09 -6.54 11.02
C ASP A 184 -0.63 -6.17 9.71
N PRO A 185 0.11 -5.93 8.61
CA PRO A 185 -0.42 -5.54 7.32
C PRO A 185 -1.05 -6.69 6.52
N ALA A 186 -1.08 -7.91 7.05
CA ALA A 186 -1.78 -9.02 6.43
C ALA A 186 -3.23 -8.65 6.07
N PRO A 187 -3.83 -9.28 5.03
CA PRO A 187 -5.22 -9.01 4.67
C PRO A 187 -6.17 -9.26 5.84
N GLY A 188 -6.79 -8.18 6.31
CA GLY A 188 -7.81 -8.20 7.36
C GLY A 188 -9.20 -8.51 6.82
N ASP A 189 -10.18 -8.47 7.72
CA ASP A 189 -11.54 -8.91 7.41
C ASP A 189 -12.37 -7.92 6.59
N LEU A 190 -11.94 -6.66 6.49
CA LEU A 190 -12.68 -5.63 5.76
C LEU A 190 -12.17 -5.52 4.33
N THR A 191 -13.09 -5.60 3.37
CA THR A 191 -12.81 -5.44 1.94
C THR A 191 -13.68 -4.34 1.36
N PHE A 192 -13.08 -3.46 0.56
CA PHE A 192 -13.78 -2.44 -0.22
C PHE A 192 -13.70 -2.85 -1.69
N TYR A 193 -14.84 -3.14 -2.31
CA TYR A 193 -14.89 -3.81 -3.61
C TYR A 193 -16.07 -3.34 -4.47
N LEU A 194 -15.94 -3.49 -5.80
CA LEU A 194 -17.00 -3.25 -6.77
C LEU A 194 -17.79 -4.53 -7.05
N ASP A 195 -19.11 -4.53 -6.84
CA ASP A 195 -20.00 -5.56 -7.36
C ASP A 195 -20.51 -5.14 -8.75
N PRO A 196 -20.17 -5.87 -9.83
CA PRO A 196 -20.65 -5.58 -11.17
C PRO A 196 -22.06 -6.13 -11.45
N THR A 197 -22.71 -6.82 -10.50
CA THR A 197 -24.00 -7.49 -10.73
C THR A 197 -25.14 -6.48 -10.91
N GLY A 198 -25.63 -6.36 -12.14
CA GLY A 198 -26.68 -5.41 -12.48
C GLY A 198 -26.12 -4.01 -12.67
N TYR A 199 -26.52 -3.05 -11.83
CA TYR A 199 -25.87 -1.75 -11.79
C TYR A 199 -24.63 -1.82 -10.90
N PRO A 200 -23.44 -1.42 -11.39
CA PRO A 200 -22.23 -1.46 -10.60
C PRO A 200 -22.35 -0.66 -9.30
N GLN A 201 -22.02 -1.30 -8.17
CA GLN A 201 -22.13 -0.72 -6.84
C GLN A 201 -20.88 -1.04 -6.03
N VAL A 202 -20.45 -0.09 -5.20
CA VAL A 202 -19.29 -0.26 -4.34
C VAL A 202 -19.76 -0.61 -2.93
N PHE A 203 -19.14 -1.62 -2.33
CA PHE A 203 -19.49 -2.13 -1.01
C PHE A 203 -18.27 -2.25 -0.11
N ILE A 204 -18.52 -2.14 1.19
CA ILE A 204 -17.62 -2.65 2.22
C ILE A 204 -18.21 -3.97 2.72
N LYS A 205 -17.39 -5.00 2.83
CA LYS A 205 -17.79 -6.31 3.33
C LYS A 205 -16.83 -6.75 4.42
N ARG A 206 -17.39 -7.32 5.49
CA ARG A 206 -16.63 -8.02 6.53
C ARG A 206 -16.70 -9.53 6.29
N GLY A 207 -15.55 -10.20 6.24
CA GLY A 207 -15.46 -11.66 6.06
C GLY A 207 -16.07 -12.13 4.74
N THR A 208 -16.68 -13.31 4.69
CA THR A 208 -17.20 -13.91 3.45
C THR A 208 -18.69 -13.71 3.19
N ASP A 209 -19.48 -13.22 4.15
CA ASP A 209 -20.91 -13.56 4.22
C ASP A 209 -21.91 -12.39 4.35
N ASP A 210 -21.58 -11.22 3.82
CA ASP A 210 -22.39 -10.02 4.10
C ASP A 210 -23.56 -9.78 3.14
N ARG A 211 -23.67 -10.54 2.03
CA ARG A 211 -24.75 -10.31 1.04
C ARG A 211 -25.68 -11.51 0.86
N PRO A 212 -27.00 -11.36 1.13
CA PRO A 212 -27.96 -12.38 0.76
C PRO A 212 -28.00 -12.53 -0.77
N ARG A 213 -28.04 -13.77 -1.26
CA ARG A 213 -28.19 -14.07 -2.69
C ARG A 213 -29.46 -13.43 -3.24
N MET A 214 -29.45 -13.02 -4.51
CA MET A 214 -30.63 -12.43 -5.17
C MET A 214 -31.85 -13.36 -5.11
N THR A 215 -31.64 -14.68 -5.17
CA THR A 215 -32.69 -15.69 -4.96
C THR A 215 -33.33 -15.60 -3.58
N THR A 216 -32.54 -15.35 -2.54
CA THR A 216 -33.03 -15.09 -1.17
C THR A 216 -33.85 -13.80 -1.14
N VAL A 217 -33.39 -12.74 -1.81
CA VAL A 217 -34.12 -11.47 -1.89
C VAL A 217 -35.47 -11.64 -2.59
N VAL A 218 -35.53 -12.32 -3.74
CA VAL A 218 -36.79 -12.60 -4.45
C VAL A 218 -37.73 -13.44 -3.61
N ALA A 219 -37.22 -14.47 -2.93
CA ALA A 219 -38.02 -15.29 -2.02
C ALA A 219 -38.58 -14.48 -0.84
N LEU A 220 -37.82 -13.51 -0.30
CA LEU A 220 -38.27 -12.60 0.74
C LEU A 220 -39.33 -11.61 0.24
N LEU A 221 -39.24 -11.16 -1.01
CA LEU A 221 -40.22 -10.24 -1.60
C LEU A 221 -41.51 -10.95 -2.07
N SER A 222 -41.42 -12.25 -2.38
CA SER A 222 -42.54 -13.01 -2.95
C SER A 222 -43.37 -13.76 -1.90
N ASN A 223 -42.90 -13.85 -0.65
CA ASN A 223 -43.56 -14.58 0.43
C ASN A 223 -43.74 -13.71 1.69
N GLU A 224 -44.87 -13.86 2.39
CA GLU A 224 -45.13 -13.21 3.69
C GLU A 224 -44.43 -13.93 4.87
N GLY A 225 -43.14 -14.21 4.72
CA GLY A 225 -42.31 -14.86 5.74
C GLY A 225 -41.71 -13.87 6.74
N LYS A 226 -41.30 -14.37 7.92
CA LYS A 226 -40.55 -13.56 8.90
C LYS A 226 -39.22 -13.13 8.29
N LEU A 227 -38.99 -11.82 8.19
CA LEU A 227 -37.75 -11.26 7.64
C LEU A 227 -36.53 -11.69 8.46
N PRO A 228 -35.38 -11.95 7.81
CA PRO A 228 -34.13 -12.15 8.51
C PRO A 228 -33.79 -10.88 9.30
N LYS A 229 -33.14 -11.05 10.44
CA LYS A 229 -32.63 -9.92 11.21
C LYS A 229 -31.63 -9.19 10.31
N ALA A 230 -31.78 -7.87 10.18
CA ALA A 230 -30.84 -7.07 9.41
C ALA A 230 -29.41 -7.26 9.96
N ASN A 231 -28.44 -7.38 9.06
CA ASN A 231 -27.03 -7.30 9.43
C ASN A 231 -26.76 -5.92 10.04
N GLN A 232 -25.75 -5.85 10.92
CA GLN A 232 -25.34 -4.54 11.42
C GLN A 232 -24.89 -3.65 10.25
N PRO A 233 -25.17 -2.34 10.28
CA PRO A 233 -24.66 -1.44 9.25
C PRO A 233 -23.14 -1.58 9.14
N GLY A 234 -22.60 -1.48 7.92
CA GLY A 234 -21.15 -1.47 7.68
C GLY A 234 -20.41 -0.22 8.20
N PHE A 235 -20.95 0.43 9.23
CA PHE A 235 -20.25 1.45 9.99
C PHE A 235 -19.38 0.74 11.02
N PHE A 236 -18.09 0.66 10.73
CA PHE A 236 -17.10 0.14 11.67
C PHE A 236 -16.51 1.34 12.41
N THR A 237 -16.85 1.48 13.70
CA THR A 237 -16.18 2.43 14.58
C THR A 237 -14.94 1.79 15.19
N GLU A 238 -13.99 2.59 15.66
CA GLU A 238 -12.74 2.10 16.28
C GLU A 238 -13.00 1.14 17.47
N GLY A 239 -14.15 1.24 18.12
CA GLY A 239 -14.61 0.31 19.17
C GLY A 239 -15.07 -1.06 18.64
N ASP A 240 -15.40 -1.19 17.35
CA ASP A 240 -15.81 -2.45 16.71
C ASP A 240 -14.63 -3.27 16.19
N VAL A 241 -13.39 -2.77 16.38
CA VAL A 241 -12.12 -3.38 15.95
C VAL A 241 -11.49 -4.21 17.08
N PHE A 242 -12.00 -4.14 18.31
CA PHE A 242 -11.53 -4.96 19.43
C PHE A 242 -12.70 -5.49 20.26
N VAL A 243 -13.24 -6.65 19.87
CA VAL A 243 -14.00 -7.48 20.81
C VAL A 243 -13.46 -8.90 20.74
N ASP A 244 -12.39 -9.14 21.50
CA ASP A 244 -12.19 -10.45 22.10
C ASP A 244 -13.29 -10.61 23.17
N GLU A 245 -13.92 -11.79 23.22
CA GLU A 245 -15.04 -12.06 24.11
C GLU A 245 -14.60 -12.01 25.58
N GLY A 246 -14.73 -10.84 26.20
CA GLY A 246 -14.64 -10.72 27.65
C GLY A 246 -14.21 -9.37 28.15
N THR A 247 -15.13 -8.41 28.21
CA THR A 247 -15.35 -7.56 29.42
C THR A 247 -16.45 -6.53 29.15
N THR A 248 -17.52 -6.61 29.95
CA THR A 248 -18.53 -5.56 30.07
C THR A 248 -17.93 -4.31 30.69
N SER A 249 -18.07 -3.15 30.02
CA SER A 249 -18.24 -1.89 30.75
C SER A 249 -19.14 -0.92 30.00
N THR A 250 -20.07 -0.37 30.76
CA THR A 250 -21.02 0.68 30.41
C THR A 250 -20.31 2.01 30.20
N ASN A 251 -20.65 2.77 29.15
CA ASN A 251 -21.07 4.18 29.28
C ASN A 251 -21.43 4.78 27.91
N GLU A 252 -22.54 5.49 27.90
CA GLU A 252 -23.06 6.30 26.79
C GLU A 252 -22.19 7.54 26.55
N ALA A 253 -21.99 7.87 25.28
CA ALA A 253 -21.86 9.26 24.81
C ALA A 253 -22.29 9.33 23.33
N SER A 254 -23.53 9.74 23.08
CA SER A 254 -24.00 10.07 21.74
C SER A 254 -23.42 11.42 21.31
N SER A 255 -22.71 11.46 20.18
CA SER A 255 -22.40 12.71 19.48
C SER A 255 -23.13 12.71 18.14
N THR A 256 -23.92 13.75 17.91
CA THR A 256 -24.65 13.97 16.66
C THR A 256 -23.72 14.73 15.72
N ASN A 257 -23.18 14.06 14.71
CA ASN A 257 -22.41 14.72 13.65
C ASN A 257 -23.24 14.78 12.37
N GLU A 258 -23.57 16.00 11.96
CA GLU A 258 -24.29 16.29 10.71
C GLU A 258 -23.39 15.97 9.50
N ILE A 259 -23.89 15.10 8.61
CA ILE A 259 -23.19 14.68 7.39
C ILE A 259 -23.29 15.79 6.33
N THR A 260 -22.14 16.25 5.82
CA THR A 260 -22.09 17.08 4.60
C THR A 260 -21.84 16.19 3.39
N ILE A 261 -22.77 16.15 2.45
CA ILE A 261 -22.64 15.37 1.20
C ILE A 261 -22.06 16.28 0.12
N THR A 262 -20.87 15.97 -0.37
CA THR A 262 -20.27 16.63 -1.54
C THR A 262 -20.85 16.01 -2.81
N GLN A 263 -21.56 16.80 -3.62
CA GLN A 263 -21.98 16.39 -4.96
C GLN A 263 -20.80 16.45 -5.93
N LEU A 264 -20.52 15.32 -6.59
CA LEU A 264 -19.57 15.22 -7.70
C LEU A 264 -20.34 15.37 -9.01
N GLU A 265 -20.05 16.42 -9.77
CA GLU A 265 -20.53 16.58 -11.16
C GLU A 265 -19.53 15.93 -12.13
N ALA A 266 -20.05 15.17 -13.08
CA ALA A 266 -19.28 14.62 -14.20
C ALA A 266 -19.01 15.73 -15.24
N ARG A 267 -17.80 15.74 -15.80
CA ARG A 267 -17.46 16.55 -16.98
C ARG A 267 -17.89 15.87 -18.27
#